data_AF-A0A662XT82-F1
#
_entry.id   AF-A0A662XT82-F1
#
_cell.length_a   1.000
_cell.length_b   1.000
_cell.length_c   1.000
_cell.angle_alpha   90.00
_cell.angle_beta   90.00
_cell.angle_gamma   90.00
#
_symmetry.space_group_name_H-M   'P 1'
#
loop_
_entity.id
_entity.type
_entity.pdbx_description
1 polymer ?
#
loop_
_entity_poly.entity_id
_entity_poly.type
_entity_poly.pdbx_seq_one_letter_code
_entity_poly.pdbx_strand_id
1 'polypeptide(L)'
;MPATGIPPYIEMYRQVEGIRKAVDLLPTLLAETVTSAISNTNGPSGIMTKDAIKDTLREVLSEAGLGNASETEVTPVAATTPEVHAPLYVWGGGIHRLPNAFEFPSVDALGAWKLCFFGNKALQVPPYATIKTVDLSTRTKRNRFSEWSRFVVKMKKGIEDSTKKPMPPIQSEKRAEALFKCYG
;
A
#
# COMPACT_ATOMS: atom_id res chain seq x y z
N MET A 1 -14.80 -13.94 23.40
CA MET A 1 -14.67 -12.55 22.92
C MET A 1 -16.03 -12.09 22.45
N PRO A 2 -16.60 -10.98 22.96
CA PRO A 2 -17.91 -10.52 22.50
C PRO A 2 -17.77 -9.93 21.08
N ALA A 3 -18.66 -10.32 20.17
CA ALA A 3 -18.69 -9.77 18.83
C ALA A 3 -19.15 -8.32 18.90
N THR A 4 -18.26 -7.37 18.63
CA THR A 4 -18.50 -5.92 18.75
C THR A 4 -19.52 -5.37 17.77
N GLY A 5 -20.11 -6.18 16.87
CA GLY A 5 -21.16 -5.76 15.92
C GLY A 5 -20.72 -4.69 14.92
N ILE A 6 -19.48 -4.20 15.01
CA ILE A 6 -18.90 -3.16 14.18
C ILE A 6 -18.13 -3.85 13.05
N PRO A 7 -18.51 -3.63 11.79
CA PRO A 7 -17.79 -4.17 10.64
C PRO A 7 -16.31 -3.74 10.64
N PRO A 8 -15.35 -4.64 10.35
CA PRO A 8 -13.90 -4.40 10.46
C PRO A 8 -13.40 -3.16 9.72
N TYR A 9 -14.06 -2.77 8.63
CA TYR A 9 -13.67 -1.58 7.86
C TYR A 9 -13.85 -0.29 8.67
N ILE A 10 -14.87 -0.20 9.53
CA ILE A 10 -15.14 0.98 10.36
C ILE A 10 -14.02 1.18 11.37
N GLU A 11 -13.48 0.10 11.92
CA GLU A 11 -12.37 0.15 12.88
C GLU A 11 -11.08 0.64 12.21
N MET A 12 -10.80 0.19 10.99
CA MET A 12 -9.69 0.70 10.19
C MET A 12 -9.83 2.21 9.90
N TYR A 13 -11.03 2.67 9.53
CA TYR A 13 -11.26 4.11 9.32
C TYR A 13 -11.12 4.92 10.61
N ARG A 14 -11.58 4.39 11.76
CA ARG A 14 -11.40 5.06 13.07
C ARG A 14 -9.93 5.16 13.45
N GLN A 15 -9.14 4.12 13.18
CA GLN A 15 -7.71 4.13 13.45
C GLN A 15 -6.98 5.14 12.57
N VAL A 16 -7.30 5.19 11.26
CA VAL A 16 -6.73 6.18 10.34
C VAL A 16 -7.10 7.62 10.74
N GLU A 17 -8.34 7.84 11.16
CA GLU A 17 -8.79 9.15 11.64
C GLU A 17 -8.07 9.56 12.94
N GLY A 18 -7.81 8.60 13.84
CA GLY A 18 -7.01 8.82 15.04
C GLY A 18 -5.57 9.21 14.72
N ILE A 19 -4.93 8.50 13.77
CA ILE A 19 -3.57 8.80 13.32
C ILE A 19 -3.50 10.18 12.67
N ARG A 20 -4.46 10.53 11.79
CA ARG A 20 -4.49 11.85 11.13
C ARG A 20 -4.58 12.98 12.16
N LYS A 21 -5.48 12.86 13.13
CA LYS A 21 -5.63 13.84 14.21
C LYS A 21 -4.37 13.99 15.05
N ALA A 22 -3.68 12.89 15.36
CA ALA A 22 -2.42 12.94 16.09
C ALA A 22 -1.32 13.66 15.28
N VAL A 23 -1.26 13.42 13.97
CA VAL A 23 -0.31 14.08 13.06
C VAL A 23 -0.62 15.57 12.90
N ASP A 24 -1.89 15.96 12.81
CA ASP A 24 -2.30 17.36 12.68
C ASP A 24 -1.98 18.17 13.96
N LEU A 25 -1.94 17.53 15.13
CA LEU A 25 -1.64 18.18 16.42
C LEU A 25 -0.14 18.28 16.73
N LEU A 26 0.70 17.46 16.09
CA LEU A 26 2.14 17.41 16.35
C LEU A 26 2.87 18.77 16.21
N PRO A 27 2.61 19.59 15.18
CA PRO A 27 3.32 20.86 15.01
C PRO A 27 3.07 21.85 16.17
N THR A 28 1.83 21.92 16.65
CA THR A 28 1.43 22.80 17.76
C THR A 28 2.06 22.34 19.06
N LEU A 29 2.01 21.03 19.31
CA LEU A 29 2.56 20.41 20.51
C LEU A 29 4.10 20.58 20.58
N LEU A 30 4.79 20.42 19.44
CA LEU A 30 6.23 20.69 19.33
C LEU A 30 6.57 22.17 19.57
N ALA A 31 5.79 23.10 19.01
CA ALA A 31 6.01 24.53 19.19
C ALA A 31 5.82 24.97 20.65
N GLU A 32 4.79 24.49 21.32
CA GLU A 32 4.52 24.76 22.74
C GLU A 32 5.63 24.18 23.63
N THR A 33 6.07 22.95 23.34
CA THR A 33 7.14 22.28 24.11
C THR A 33 8.48 23.00 23.98
N VAL A 34 8.86 23.41 22.77
CA VAL A 34 10.10 24.17 22.53
C VAL A 34 10.02 25.53 23.22
N THR A 35 8.89 26.22 23.14
CA THR A 35 8.70 27.55 23.76
C THR A 35 8.70 27.47 25.30
N SER A 36 8.12 26.41 25.86
CA SER A 36 8.15 26.11 27.30
C SER A 36 9.55 25.79 27.80
N ALA A 37 10.30 24.94 27.08
CA ALA A 37 11.69 24.61 27.41
C ALA A 37 12.61 25.83 27.34
N ILE A 38 12.39 26.74 26.40
CA ILE A 38 13.10 28.02 26.31
C ILE A 38 12.72 28.95 27.48
N SER A 39 11.42 29.04 27.82
CA SER A 39 10.93 29.98 28.84
C SER A 39 11.29 29.58 30.28
N ASN A 40 11.40 28.28 30.56
CA ASN A 40 11.72 27.75 31.88
C ASN A 40 13.21 27.86 32.25
N THR A 41 14.07 28.30 31.32
CA THR A 41 15.54 28.25 31.48
C THR A 41 16.22 29.63 31.56
N ASN A 42 15.47 30.70 31.88
CA ASN A 42 15.97 32.07 32.05
C ASN A 42 16.86 32.27 33.32
N GLY A 43 17.92 31.47 33.47
CA GLY A 43 19.03 31.69 34.41
C GLY A 43 20.27 32.27 33.70
N PRO A 44 21.24 32.88 34.43
CA PRO A 44 22.24 33.79 33.88
C PRO A 44 23.40 33.13 33.09
N SER A 45 23.30 31.85 32.72
CA SER A 45 24.31 31.15 31.92
C SER A 45 23.66 30.51 30.70
N GLY A 46 23.65 31.26 29.60
CA GLY A 46 23.00 30.90 28.34
C GLY A 46 23.75 29.83 27.54
N ILE A 47 23.82 28.60 28.05
CA ILE A 47 24.19 27.43 27.25
C ILE A 47 23.05 26.42 27.37
N MET A 48 22.19 26.41 26.34
CA MET A 48 21.11 25.43 26.21
C MET A 48 21.70 24.03 26.08
N THR A 49 21.45 23.14 27.04
CA THR A 49 21.87 21.75 26.90
C THR A 49 20.90 21.03 25.98
N LYS A 50 21.39 20.53 24.84
CA LYS A 50 20.62 19.70 23.88
C LYS A 50 19.89 18.54 24.57
N ASP A 51 20.42 18.07 25.69
CA ASP A 51 19.87 16.96 26.45
C ASP A 51 18.59 17.35 27.21
N ALA A 52 18.51 18.58 27.74
CA ALA A 52 17.28 19.07 28.38
C ALA A 52 16.12 19.13 27.37
N ILE A 53 16.38 19.61 26.15
CA ILE A 53 15.37 19.66 25.07
C ILE A 53 14.96 18.23 24.67
N LYS A 54 15.93 17.30 24.58
CA LYS A 54 15.64 15.90 24.24
C LYS A 54 14.81 15.20 25.30
N ASP A 55 15.08 15.46 26.58
CA ASP A 55 14.39 14.80 27.69
C ASP A 55 12.95 15.29 27.80
N THR A 56 12.71 16.60 27.70
CA THR A 56 11.35 17.16 27.63
C THR A 56 10.60 16.65 26.40
N LEU A 57 11.28 16.54 25.25
CA LEU A 57 10.66 15.98 24.04
C LEU A 57 10.25 14.51 24.23
N ARG A 58 11.08 13.68 24.88
CA ARG A 58 10.71 12.28 25.16
C ARG A 58 9.53 12.17 26.11
N GLU A 59 9.49 13.00 27.15
CA GLU A 59 8.40 13.04 28.12
C GLU A 59 7.07 13.33 27.42
N VAL A 60 7.04 14.41 26.63
CA VAL A 60 5.86 14.83 25.88
C VAL A 60 5.42 13.81 24.83
N LEU A 61 6.36 13.21 24.09
CA LEU A 61 6.04 12.13 23.14
C LEU A 61 5.47 10.90 23.86
N SER A 62 5.92 10.62 25.08
CA SER A 62 5.40 9.50 25.88
C SER A 62 3.98 9.79 26.38
N GLU A 63 3.71 11.00 26.86
CA GLU A 63 2.37 11.42 27.29
C GLU A 63 1.36 11.41 26.14
N ALA A 64 1.78 11.78 24.93
CA ALA A 64 0.95 11.74 23.73
C ALA A 64 0.75 10.30 23.18
N GLY A 65 1.38 9.28 23.76
CA GLY A 65 1.33 7.90 23.30
C GLY A 65 2.18 7.60 22.05
N LEU A 66 3.07 8.51 21.67
CA LEU A 66 4.02 8.37 20.55
C LEU A 66 5.41 7.85 20.99
N GLY A 67 5.65 7.68 22.29
CA GLY A 67 6.94 7.27 22.86
C GLY A 67 7.30 5.80 22.69
N ASN A 68 6.35 4.95 22.28
CA ASN A 68 6.58 3.52 22.11
C ASN A 68 6.94 3.20 20.65
N ALA A 69 8.05 3.73 20.17
CA ALA A 69 8.84 2.98 19.20
C ALA A 69 9.68 1.95 19.97
N SER A 70 9.00 1.03 20.67
CA SER A 70 9.60 -0.28 20.83
C SER A 70 9.87 -0.75 19.40
N GLU A 71 11.13 -1.00 19.11
CA GLU A 71 11.56 -1.95 18.09
C GLU A 71 10.56 -3.10 18.15
N THR A 72 9.56 -3.02 17.27
CA THR A 72 8.47 -3.96 17.29
C THR A 72 9.08 -5.16 16.61
N GLU A 73 9.72 -6.00 17.42
CA GLU A 73 9.90 -7.39 17.08
C GLU A 73 8.51 -7.86 16.66
N VAL A 74 8.39 -8.04 15.34
CA VAL A 74 7.13 -8.36 14.69
C VAL A 74 6.81 -9.77 15.15
N THR A 75 6.12 -9.91 16.27
CA THR A 75 5.61 -11.21 16.71
C THR A 75 4.78 -11.74 15.55
N PRO A 76 5.13 -12.88 14.92
CA PRO A 76 4.34 -13.40 13.84
C PRO A 76 3.04 -13.89 14.48
N VAL A 77 1.99 -13.09 14.33
CA VAL A 77 0.63 -13.62 14.43
C VAL A 77 0.58 -14.76 13.44
N ALA A 78 0.37 -15.97 13.95
CA ALA A 78 0.16 -17.16 13.15
C ALA A 78 -1.14 -16.97 12.33
N ALA A 79 -1.04 -16.20 11.26
CA ALA A 79 -1.99 -16.17 10.18
C ALA A 79 -1.63 -17.36 9.30
N THR A 80 -2.47 -18.38 9.38
CA THR A 80 -2.53 -19.47 8.43
C THR A 80 -2.52 -18.88 7.01
N THR A 81 -1.58 -19.34 6.18
CA THR A 81 -1.31 -19.00 4.77
C THR A 81 -0.43 -17.75 4.55
N PRO A 82 0.73 -17.86 3.87
CA PRO A 82 1.51 -16.71 3.46
C PRO A 82 0.76 -15.98 2.34
N GLU A 83 -0.11 -15.05 2.70
CA GLU A 83 -0.61 -14.06 1.77
C GLU A 83 0.58 -13.14 1.42
N VAL A 84 1.13 -13.32 0.21
CA VAL A 84 2.19 -12.48 -0.32
C VAL A 84 1.61 -11.08 -0.49
N HIS A 85 1.71 -10.24 0.54
CA HIS A 85 1.38 -8.83 0.43
C HIS A 85 2.32 -8.21 -0.60
N ALA A 86 1.80 -7.87 -1.77
CA ALA A 86 2.58 -7.17 -2.79
C ALA A 86 3.04 -5.83 -2.21
N PRO A 87 4.33 -5.47 -2.35
CA PRO A 87 4.88 -4.25 -1.78
C PRO A 87 4.18 -3.00 -2.34
N LEU A 88 3.96 -2.01 -1.47
CA LEU A 88 3.49 -0.69 -1.84
C LEU A 88 4.67 0.28 -1.98
N TYR A 89 4.56 1.22 -2.91
CA TYR A 89 5.63 2.16 -3.26
C TYR A 89 5.14 3.60 -3.11
N VAL A 90 6.03 4.49 -2.67
CA VAL A 90 5.73 5.92 -2.54
C VAL A 90 6.53 6.69 -3.57
N TRP A 91 5.83 7.37 -4.48
CA TRP A 91 6.42 8.28 -5.48
C TRP A 91 5.35 9.24 -6.00
N GLY A 92 5.76 10.38 -6.57
CA GLY A 92 4.81 11.37 -7.10
C GLY A 92 3.81 11.92 -6.08
N GLY A 93 4.13 11.86 -4.78
CA GLY A 93 3.24 12.29 -3.68
C GLY A 93 2.11 11.32 -3.35
N GLY A 94 2.10 10.11 -3.91
CA GLY A 94 1.06 9.09 -3.70
C GLY A 94 1.62 7.72 -3.32
N ILE A 95 0.70 6.82 -2.95
CA ILE A 95 0.96 5.39 -2.73
C ILE A 95 0.55 4.61 -3.97
N HIS A 96 1.44 3.76 -4.46
CA HIS A 96 1.33 3.05 -5.72
C HIS A 96 1.60 1.55 -5.55
N ARG A 97 1.02 0.74 -6.45
CA ARG A 97 1.21 -0.73 -6.48
C ARG A 97 2.47 -1.18 -7.24
N LEU A 98 3.14 -0.24 -7.89
CA LEU A 98 4.32 -0.50 -8.71
C LEU A 98 5.43 0.49 -8.35
N PRO A 99 6.70 0.09 -8.46
CA PRO A 99 7.81 1.02 -8.33
C PRO A 99 7.80 2.04 -9.47
N ASN A 100 8.31 3.25 -9.22
CA ASN A 100 8.40 4.31 -10.23
C ASN A 100 9.15 3.84 -11.50
N ALA A 101 10.19 3.03 -11.29
CA ALA A 101 11.04 2.45 -12.33
C ALA A 101 10.47 1.17 -12.99
N PHE A 102 9.22 0.78 -12.70
CA PHE A 102 8.60 -0.42 -13.27
C PHE A 102 8.61 -0.41 -14.80
N GLU A 103 9.05 -1.50 -15.42
CA GLU A 103 8.96 -1.70 -16.86
C GLU A 103 8.10 -2.92 -17.19
N PHE A 104 7.29 -2.78 -18.25
CA PHE A 104 6.48 -3.89 -18.74
C PHE A 104 7.36 -4.95 -19.41
N PRO A 105 7.21 -6.24 -19.04
CA PRO A 105 8.00 -7.30 -19.64
C PRO A 105 7.64 -7.44 -21.12
N SER A 106 8.63 -7.78 -21.94
CA SER A 106 8.40 -8.15 -23.34
C SER A 106 7.87 -9.58 -23.38
N VAL A 107 6.56 -9.73 -23.56
CA VAL A 107 5.85 -11.02 -23.58
C VAL A 107 4.88 -11.05 -24.75
N ASP A 108 4.53 -12.27 -25.17
CA ASP A 108 3.50 -12.52 -26.15
C ASP A 108 2.08 -12.32 -25.56
N ALA A 109 1.06 -12.48 -26.40
CA ALA A 109 -0.34 -12.30 -26.01
C ALA A 109 -0.76 -13.26 -24.88
N LEU A 110 -0.27 -14.50 -24.89
CA LEU A 110 -0.52 -15.47 -23.83
C LEU A 110 0.14 -15.05 -22.51
N GLY A 111 1.38 -14.56 -22.55
CA GLY A 111 2.07 -14.01 -21.39
C GLY A 111 1.35 -12.81 -20.80
N ALA A 112 0.92 -11.86 -21.64
CA ALA A 112 0.12 -10.71 -21.19
C ALA A 112 -1.20 -11.16 -20.54
N TRP A 113 -1.89 -12.13 -21.14
CA TRP A 113 -3.10 -12.73 -20.58
C TRP A 113 -2.87 -13.31 -19.18
N LYS A 114 -1.81 -14.11 -18.99
CA LYS A 114 -1.47 -14.69 -17.68
C LYS A 114 -1.11 -13.62 -16.65
N LEU A 115 -0.30 -12.63 -17.02
CA LEU A 115 0.12 -11.54 -16.12
C LEU A 115 -1.08 -10.74 -15.60
N CYS A 116 -2.17 -10.64 -16.37
CA CYS A 116 -3.40 -10.00 -15.89
C CYS A 116 -4.06 -10.72 -14.71
N PHE A 117 -3.92 -12.04 -14.58
CA PHE A 117 -4.52 -12.81 -13.48
C PHE A 117 -3.54 -13.13 -12.36
N PHE A 118 -2.26 -13.35 -12.68
CA PHE A 118 -1.29 -13.87 -11.70
C PHE A 118 -0.17 -12.88 -11.36
N GLY A 119 0.00 -11.83 -12.15
CA GLY A 119 1.13 -10.92 -12.00
C GLY A 119 2.45 -11.61 -12.23
N ASN A 120 3.54 -11.03 -11.71
CA ASN A 120 4.86 -11.64 -11.74
C ASN A 120 5.37 -11.78 -10.31
N LYS A 121 5.27 -13.00 -9.76
CA LYS A 121 5.68 -13.31 -8.39
C LYS A 121 7.17 -13.10 -8.15
N ALA A 122 8.01 -13.41 -9.15
CA ALA A 122 9.46 -13.25 -9.03
C ALA A 122 9.86 -11.77 -8.91
N LEU A 123 9.11 -10.88 -9.55
CA LEU A 123 9.30 -9.43 -9.47
C LEU A 123 8.37 -8.74 -8.45
N GLN A 124 7.64 -9.53 -7.65
CA GLN A 124 6.63 -9.03 -6.71
C GLN A 124 5.60 -8.08 -7.33
N VAL A 125 5.29 -8.27 -8.61
CA VAL A 125 4.31 -7.48 -9.35
C VAL A 125 2.94 -8.13 -9.18
N PRO A 126 1.92 -7.39 -8.71
CA PRO A 126 0.58 -7.95 -8.52
C PRO A 126 -0.08 -8.28 -9.88
N PRO A 127 -1.19 -9.04 -9.88
CA PRO A 127 -2.00 -9.23 -11.07
C PRO A 127 -2.35 -7.91 -11.73
N TYR A 128 -2.15 -7.80 -13.05
CA TYR A 128 -2.27 -6.50 -13.73
C TYR A 128 -3.72 -5.99 -13.72
N ALA A 129 -4.70 -6.89 -13.55
CA ALA A 129 -6.09 -6.50 -13.33
C ALA A 129 -6.32 -5.66 -12.05
N THR A 130 -5.38 -5.66 -11.11
CA THR A 130 -5.46 -4.87 -9.86
C THR A 130 -4.72 -3.53 -9.93
N ILE A 131 -3.96 -3.31 -11.00
CA ILE A 131 -3.14 -2.12 -11.22
C ILE A 131 -4.02 -1.04 -11.86
N LYS A 132 -3.80 0.23 -11.50
CA LYS A 132 -4.48 1.39 -12.07
C LYS A 132 -3.53 2.21 -12.94
N THR A 133 -4.07 3.05 -13.81
CA THR A 133 -3.25 3.97 -14.63
C THR A 133 -2.42 4.95 -13.78
N VAL A 134 -2.87 5.27 -12.56
CA VAL A 134 -2.12 6.09 -11.59
C VAL A 134 -0.88 5.38 -11.05
N ASP A 135 -0.83 4.05 -11.10
CA ASP A 135 0.34 3.26 -10.68
C ASP A 135 1.46 3.26 -11.74
N LEU A 136 1.31 4.02 -12.83
CA LEU A 136 2.25 4.03 -13.96
C LEU A 136 2.81 5.44 -14.16
N SER A 137 4.13 5.56 -13.97
CA SER A 137 4.85 6.83 -13.97
C SER A 137 4.78 7.60 -15.29
N THR A 138 4.86 6.91 -16.43
CA THR A 138 4.92 7.56 -17.75
C THR A 138 3.67 7.34 -18.60
N ARG A 139 3.42 8.26 -19.55
CA ARG A 139 2.34 8.14 -20.55
C ARG A 139 2.48 6.85 -21.37
N THR A 140 3.69 6.52 -21.79
CA THR A 140 3.99 5.30 -22.58
C THR A 140 3.58 4.04 -21.83
N LYS A 141 3.91 3.94 -20.52
CA LYS A 141 3.50 2.83 -19.67
C LYS A 141 1.98 2.74 -19.55
N ARG A 142 1.29 3.88 -19.37
CA ARG A 142 -0.19 3.95 -19.35
C ARG A 142 -0.83 3.50 -20.66
N ASN A 143 -0.25 3.86 -21.81
CA ASN A 143 -0.75 3.43 -23.12
C ASN A 143 -0.63 1.91 -23.27
N ARG A 144 0.53 1.33 -22.95
CA ARG A 144 0.76 -0.12 -23.00
C ARG A 144 -0.19 -0.89 -22.09
N PHE A 145 -0.41 -0.39 -20.87
CA PHE A 145 -1.41 -0.96 -19.96
C PHE A 145 -2.83 -0.91 -20.54
N SER A 146 -3.18 0.18 -21.20
CA SER A 146 -4.50 0.34 -21.82
C SER A 146 -4.71 -0.65 -22.98
N GLU A 147 -3.67 -0.92 -23.77
CA GLU A 147 -3.70 -1.95 -24.83
C GLU A 147 -3.92 -3.34 -24.23
N TRP A 148 -3.15 -3.72 -23.22
CA TRP A 148 -3.29 -5.01 -22.54
C TRP A 148 -4.67 -5.17 -21.89
N SER A 149 -5.17 -4.11 -21.26
CA SER A 149 -6.51 -4.09 -20.65
C SER A 149 -7.60 -4.30 -21.68
N ARG A 150 -7.54 -3.61 -22.84
CA ARG A 150 -8.50 -3.80 -23.94
C ARG A 150 -8.45 -5.20 -24.51
N PHE A 151 -7.25 -5.75 -24.69
CA PHE A 151 -7.04 -7.12 -25.13
C PHE A 151 -7.72 -8.12 -24.19
N VAL A 152 -7.47 -8.03 -22.88
CA VAL A 152 -8.06 -8.92 -21.87
C VAL A 152 -9.57 -8.80 -21.82
N VAL A 153 -10.12 -7.58 -21.91
CA VAL A 153 -11.58 -7.37 -21.98
C VAL A 153 -12.18 -8.02 -23.22
N LYS A 154 -11.53 -7.86 -24.40
CA LYS A 154 -11.98 -8.49 -25.65
C LYS A 154 -11.96 -10.02 -25.55
N MET A 155 -10.90 -10.59 -24.97
CA MET A 155 -10.77 -12.02 -24.73
C MET A 155 -11.88 -12.56 -23.82
N LYS A 156 -12.10 -11.91 -22.66
CA LYS A 156 -13.17 -12.30 -21.72
C LYS A 156 -14.53 -12.28 -22.42
N LYS A 157 -14.82 -11.20 -23.17
CA LYS A 157 -16.06 -11.08 -23.91
C LYS A 157 -16.22 -12.19 -24.96
N GLY A 158 -15.17 -12.50 -25.72
CA GLY A 158 -15.21 -13.59 -26.71
C GLY A 158 -15.50 -14.97 -26.09
N ILE A 159 -14.94 -15.23 -24.91
CA ILE A 159 -15.22 -16.46 -24.13
C ILE A 159 -16.68 -16.50 -23.69
N GLU A 160 -17.21 -15.39 -23.14
CA GLU A 160 -18.60 -15.28 -22.70
C GLU A 160 -19.58 -15.44 -23.86
N ASP A 161 -19.31 -14.78 -24.99
CA ASP A 161 -20.12 -14.85 -26.20
C ASP A 161 -20.17 -16.27 -26.79
N SER A 162 -19.06 -17.02 -26.69
CA SER A 162 -18.94 -18.39 -27.21
C SER A 162 -19.55 -19.43 -26.26
N THR A 163 -19.39 -19.25 -24.94
CA THR A 163 -19.89 -20.21 -23.94
C THR A 163 -21.32 -19.92 -23.49
N LYS A 164 -21.86 -18.75 -23.81
CA LYS A 164 -23.15 -18.22 -23.31
C LYS A 164 -23.24 -18.23 -21.77
N LYS A 165 -22.08 -18.18 -21.10
CA LYS A 165 -21.92 -18.22 -19.65
C LYS A 165 -20.96 -17.12 -19.22
N PRO A 166 -21.10 -16.59 -17.99
CA PRO A 166 -20.16 -15.59 -17.48
C PRO A 166 -18.74 -16.16 -17.41
N MET A 167 -17.74 -15.28 -17.51
CA MET A 167 -16.33 -15.66 -17.48
C MET A 167 -16.04 -16.52 -16.23
N PRO A 168 -15.54 -17.76 -16.39
CA PRO A 168 -15.23 -18.60 -15.24
C PRO A 168 -14.05 -18.02 -14.44
N PRO A 169 -14.01 -18.23 -13.11
CA PRO A 169 -12.88 -17.81 -12.30
C PRO A 169 -11.60 -18.52 -12.77
N ILE A 170 -10.54 -17.75 -13.00
CA ILE A 170 -9.24 -18.27 -13.42
C ILE A 170 -8.40 -18.52 -12.17
N GLN A 171 -8.39 -19.77 -11.73
CA GLN A 171 -7.73 -20.19 -10.48
C GLN A 171 -6.31 -20.74 -10.68
N SER A 172 -5.89 -21.01 -11.93
CA SER A 172 -4.55 -21.54 -12.22
C SER A 172 -4.05 -21.13 -13.61
N GLU A 173 -2.73 -21.09 -13.79
CA GLU A 173 -2.12 -20.79 -15.08
C GLU A 173 -2.54 -21.77 -16.16
N LYS A 174 -2.60 -23.08 -15.84
CA LYS A 174 -3.08 -24.11 -16.77
C LYS A 174 -4.50 -23.81 -17.27
N ARG A 175 -5.38 -23.32 -16.38
CA ARG A 175 -6.74 -22.93 -16.77
C ARG A 175 -6.74 -21.68 -17.66
N ALA A 176 -5.90 -20.69 -17.34
CA ALA A 176 -5.74 -19.49 -18.16
C ALA A 176 -5.26 -19.83 -19.58
N GLU A 177 -4.28 -20.73 -19.71
CA GLU A 177 -3.78 -21.23 -20.99
C GLU A 177 -4.85 -21.99 -21.78
N ALA A 178 -5.60 -22.88 -21.12
CA ALA A 178 -6.66 -23.64 -21.79
C ALA A 178 -7.71 -22.71 -22.38
N LEU A 179 -8.17 -21.70 -21.63
CA LEU A 179 -9.11 -20.70 -22.12
C LEU A 179 -8.50 -19.88 -23.26
N PHE A 180 -7.22 -19.52 -23.16
CA PHE A 180 -6.54 -18.80 -24.23
C PHE A 180 -6.46 -19.63 -25.52
N LYS A 181 -6.08 -20.91 -25.44
CA LYS A 181 -5.98 -21.78 -26.63
C LYS A 181 -7.34 -22.05 -27.29
N CYS A 182 -8.43 -22.03 -26.51
CA CYS A 182 -9.76 -22.26 -27.05
C CYS A 182 -10.39 -21.02 -27.69
N TYR A 183 -9.98 -19.80 -27.30
CA TYR A 183 -10.72 -18.57 -27.63
C TYR A 183 -9.84 -17.35 -27.99
N GLY A 184 -8.52 -17.47 -27.94
CA GLY A 184 -7.55 -16.41 -28.26
C GLY A 184 -7.00 -16.54 -29.66
#